data_AF-A0A941I0I3-F1
#
_entry.id   AF-A0A941I0I3-F1
#
_cell.length_a   1.000
_cell.length_b   1.000
_cell.length_c   1.000
_cell.angle_alpha   90.00
_cell.angle_beta   90.00
_cell.angle_gamma   90.00
#
_symmetry.space_group_name_H-M   'P 1'
#
loop_
_entity.id
_entity.type
_entity.pdbx_description
1 polymer ?
#
loop_
_entity_poly.entity_id
_entity_poly.type
_entity_poly.pdbx_seq_one_letter_code
_entity_poly.pdbx_strand_id
1 'polypeptide(L)'
;MISIECRTCPVRELHCDDCMVPVLLQISTSRTEGSLDADERAAVTRLVGAGLVDAETASRARARLDPPSEERYRLPGRAVG
;
A
#
# COMPACT_ATOMS: atom_id res chain seq x y z
N MET A 1 -3.44 -13.01 -4.21
CA MET A 1 -3.12 -12.41 -2.89
C MET A 1 -2.35 -13.47 -2.12
N ILE A 2 -1.17 -13.16 -1.57
CA ILE A 2 -0.40 -14.12 -0.78
C ILE A 2 -0.60 -13.77 0.69
N SER A 3 -1.33 -14.62 1.42
CA SER A 3 -1.48 -14.52 2.87
C SER A 3 -0.45 -15.43 3.52
N ILE A 4 0.14 -14.97 4.62
CA ILE A 4 0.98 -15.80 5.48
C ILE A 4 0.13 -16.17 6.69
N GLU A 5 -0.25 -17.45 6.78
CA GLU A 5 -0.97 -17.97 7.94
C GLU A 5 0.02 -18.29 9.07
N CYS A 6 0.08 -17.41 10.08
CA CYS A 6 0.88 -17.69 11.27
C CYS A 6 0.47 -19.02 11.92
N ARG A 7 -0.81 -19.43 11.82
CA ARG A 7 -1.31 -20.68 12.42
C ARG A 7 -0.75 -21.97 11.78
N THR A 8 -0.11 -21.89 10.62
CA THR A 8 0.49 -23.05 9.94
C THR A 8 1.98 -22.85 9.68
N CYS A 9 2.58 -21.81 10.26
CA CYS A 9 3.99 -21.48 10.05
C CYS A 9 4.90 -22.47 10.80
N PRO A 10 5.82 -23.19 10.13
CA PRO A 10 6.65 -24.23 10.76
C PRO A 10 7.65 -23.71 11.79
N VAL A 11 7.92 -22.39 11.84
CA VAL A 11 8.86 -21.78 12.79
C VAL A 11 8.18 -21.11 14.01
N ARG A 12 6.85 -21.17 14.12
CA ARG A 12 6.02 -20.38 15.05
C ARG A 12 6.36 -20.49 16.54
N GLU A 13 7.08 -21.52 16.95
CA GLU A 13 7.39 -21.78 18.37
C GLU A 13 8.88 -22.01 18.60
N LEU A 14 9.70 -21.88 17.55
CA LEU A 14 11.14 -22.05 17.59
C LEU A 14 11.86 -20.70 17.54
N HIS A 15 11.48 -19.86 16.57
CA HIS A 15 12.15 -18.59 16.28
C HIS A 15 11.18 -17.55 15.69
N CYS A 16 9.91 -17.54 16.12
CA CYS A 16 8.92 -16.63 15.55
C CYS A 16 9.29 -15.15 15.76
N ASP A 17 9.92 -14.84 16.90
CA ASP A 17 10.41 -13.50 17.23
C ASP A 17 11.62 -13.07 16.38
N ASP A 18 12.37 -14.02 15.82
CA ASP A 18 13.50 -13.80 14.89
C ASP A 18 13.10 -13.96 13.41
N CYS A 19 11.82 -14.21 13.11
CA CYS A 19 11.32 -14.31 11.75
C CYS A 19 11.17 -12.91 11.13
N MET A 20 11.19 -12.82 9.79
CA MET A 20 10.93 -11.57 9.07
C MET A 20 9.46 -11.10 9.20
N VAL A 21 8.52 -11.98 9.59
CA VAL A 21 7.07 -11.69 9.61
C VAL A 21 6.69 -10.58 10.59
N PRO A 22 7.14 -10.55 11.86
CA PRO A 22 6.96 -9.40 12.76
C PRO A 22 7.46 -8.07 12.18
N VAL A 23 8.63 -8.08 11.52
CA VAL A 23 9.20 -6.88 10.87
C VAL A 23 8.33 -6.43 9.70
N LEU A 24 7.88 -7.36 8.85
CA LEU A 24 6.98 -7.05 7.73
C LEU A 24 5.63 -6.51 8.23
N LEU A 25 5.08 -7.05 9.32
CA LEU A 25 3.87 -6.53 9.95
C LEU A 25 4.05 -5.10 10.45
N GLN A 26 5.16 -4.80 11.14
CA GLN A 26 5.48 -3.45 11.60
C GLN A 26 5.62 -2.44 10.44
N ILE A 27 6.29 -2.82 9.35
CA ILE A 27 6.41 -1.99 8.15
C ILE A 27 5.04 -1.75 7.50
N SER A 28 4.19 -2.76 7.47
CA SER A 28 2.84 -2.65 6.91
C SER A 28 1.96 -1.71 7.74
N THR A 29 2.08 -1.75 9.08
CA THR A 29 1.34 -0.84 9.96
C THR A 29 1.86 0.60 9.98
N SER A 30 3.16 0.80 9.73
CA SER A 30 3.78 2.14 9.73
C SER A 30 3.47 2.95 8.48
N ARG A 31 3.15 2.28 7.37
CA ARG A 31 2.39 2.90 6.29
C ARG A 31 0.98 3.16 6.82
N THR A 32 0.68 4.41 7.19
CA THR A 32 -0.68 4.79 7.58
C THR A 32 -1.58 4.52 6.39
N GLU A 33 -2.35 3.44 6.48
CA GLU A 33 -3.30 3.04 5.44
C GLU A 33 -4.21 4.24 5.13
N GLY A 34 -4.26 4.61 3.86
CA GLY A 34 -5.03 5.75 3.39
C GLY A 34 -4.36 7.13 3.51
N SER A 35 -3.09 7.22 3.92
CA SER A 35 -2.33 8.46 3.70
C SER A 35 -2.02 8.64 2.21
N LEU A 36 -2.09 9.89 1.74
CA LEU A 36 -1.70 10.22 0.37
C LEU A 36 -0.18 10.20 0.24
N ASP A 37 0.33 9.54 -0.79
CA ASP A 37 1.74 9.63 -1.16
C ASP A 37 2.09 11.02 -1.75
N ALA A 38 3.34 11.20 -2.17
CA ALA A 38 3.82 12.49 -2.66
C ALA A 38 3.10 12.92 -3.96
N ASP A 39 2.86 11.98 -4.88
CA ASP A 39 2.24 12.25 -6.18
C ASP A 39 0.74 12.50 -6.03
N GLU A 40 0.08 11.70 -5.20
CA GLU A 40 -1.33 11.86 -4.85
C GLU A 40 -1.60 13.21 -4.18
N ARG A 41 -0.74 13.59 -3.21
CA ARG A 41 -0.84 14.89 -2.53
C ARG A 41 -0.63 16.04 -3.51
N ALA A 42 0.32 15.93 -4.43
CA ALA A 42 0.54 16.94 -5.47
C ALA A 42 -0.68 17.09 -6.39
N ALA A 43 -1.35 15.99 -6.73
CA ALA A 43 -2.59 16.03 -7.50
C ALA A 43 -3.71 16.78 -6.74
N VAL A 44 -3.92 16.45 -5.46
CA VAL A 44 -4.92 17.16 -4.61
C VAL A 44 -4.59 18.65 -4.50
N THR A 45 -3.32 19.02 -4.34
CA THR A 45 -2.90 20.43 -4.31
C THR A 45 -3.27 21.16 -5.60
N ARG A 46 -3.15 20.52 -6.77
CA ARG A 46 -3.56 21.13 -8.05
C ARG A 46 -5.09 21.30 -8.13
N LEU A 47 -5.86 20.32 -7.66
CA LEU A 47 -7.32 20.41 -7.63
C LEU A 47 -7.82 21.56 -6.75
N VAL A 48 -7.19 21.75 -5.58
CA VAL A 48 -7.47 22.89 -4.70
C VAL A 48 -7.07 24.21 -5.37
N GLY A 49 -5.87 24.27 -5.96
CA GLY A 49 -5.40 25.47 -6.67
C GLY A 49 -6.27 25.87 -7.86
N ALA A 50 -6.93 24.89 -8.49
CA ALA A 50 -7.89 25.11 -9.57
C ALA A 50 -9.32 25.43 -9.08
N GLY A 51 -9.58 25.38 -7.77
CA GLY A 51 -10.91 25.61 -7.18
C GLY A 51 -11.90 24.46 -7.41
N LEU A 52 -11.43 23.29 -7.86
CA LEU A 52 -12.26 22.11 -8.09
C LEU A 52 -12.61 21.38 -6.78
N VAL A 53 -11.81 21.61 -5.73
CA VAL A 53 -11.98 21.01 -4.41
C VAL A 53 -11.62 22.07 -3.37
N ASP A 54 -12.45 22.22 -2.32
CA ASP A 54 -12.14 23.13 -1.22
C ASP A 54 -11.12 22.51 -0.22
N ALA A 55 -10.54 23.36 0.63
CA ALA A 55 -9.51 22.94 1.57
C ALA A 55 -10.02 21.94 2.63
N GLU A 56 -11.28 22.04 3.05
CA GLU A 56 -11.87 21.11 4.02
C GLU A 56 -11.97 19.72 3.39
N THR A 57 -12.55 19.63 2.20
CA THR A 57 -12.65 18.38 1.43
C THR A 57 -11.28 17.77 1.17
N ALA A 58 -10.30 18.59 0.77
CA ALA A 58 -8.92 18.12 0.56
C ALA A 58 -8.26 17.58 1.84
N SER A 59 -8.50 18.19 3.00
CA SER A 59 -7.92 17.72 4.28
C SER A 59 -8.43 16.33 4.71
N ARG A 60 -9.63 15.97 4.24
CA ARG A 60 -10.29 14.70 4.52
C ARG A 60 -9.98 13.64 3.47
N ALA A 61 -9.30 13.99 2.39
CA ALA A 61 -8.90 13.04 1.35
C ALA A 61 -8.00 11.95 1.93
N ARG A 62 -8.27 10.71 1.52
CA ARG A 62 -7.51 9.52 1.89
C ARG A 62 -7.28 8.67 0.66
N ALA A 63 -6.11 8.05 0.57
CA ALA A 63 -5.83 7.07 -0.47
C ALA A 63 -6.74 5.86 -0.26
N ARG A 64 -7.28 5.31 -1.35
CA ARG A 64 -7.99 4.04 -1.35
C ARG A 64 -7.14 3.04 -2.10
N LEU A 65 -6.80 1.95 -1.44
CA LEU A 65 -6.15 0.82 -2.10
C LEU A 65 -7.20 0.05 -2.87
N ASP A 66 -7.19 0.21 -4.19
CA ASP A 66 -7.95 -0.66 -5.07
C ASP A 66 -7.24 -2.02 -5.19
N PRO A 67 -7.99 -3.12 -5.32
CA PRO A 67 -7.38 -4.41 -5.62
C PRO A 67 -6.58 -4.28 -6.93
N PRO A 68 -5.46 -5.01 -7.06
CA PRO A 68 -4.69 -4.99 -8.29
C PRO A 68 -5.60 -5.35 -9.47
N SER A 69 -5.74 -4.43 -10.42
CA SER A 69 -6.48 -4.69 -11.65
C SER A 69 -5.74 -5.75 -12.47
N GLU A 70 -6.47 -6.66 -13.13
CA GLU A 70 -5.87 -7.69 -13.97
C GLU A 70 -4.98 -7.10 -15.08
N GLU A 71 -5.31 -5.88 -15.54
CA GLU A 71 -4.52 -5.10 -16.50
C GLU A 71 -3.07 -4.89 -16.04
N ARG A 72 -2.85 -4.72 -14.72
CA ARG A 72 -1.51 -4.48 -14.14
C ARG A 72 -0.61 -5.71 -14.21
N TYR A 73 -1.19 -6.90 -14.44
CA TYR A 73 -0.46 -8.16 -14.65
C TYR A 73 -0.29 -8.51 -16.14
N ARG A 74 -0.88 -7.74 -17.07
CA ARG A 74 -0.77 -7.93 -18.52
C ARG A 74 0.44 -7.21 -19.14
N LEU A 75 1.46 -6.85 -18.34
CA LEU A 75 2.71 -6.39 -18.93
C LEU A 75 3.34 -7.57 -19.70
N PRO A 76 3.55 -7.49 -21.03
CA PRO A 76 4.22 -8.54 -21.76
C PRO A 76 5.61 -8.70 -21.17
N GLY A 77 5.92 -9.90 -20.67
CA GLY A 77 7.20 -10.23 -20.08
C GLY A 77 8.32 -9.79 -21.02
N ARG A 78 9.15 -8.84 -20.57
CA ARG A 78 10.36 -8.44 -21.30
C ARG A 78 11.29 -9.66 -21.30
N ALA A 79 11.34 -10.36 -22.43
CA ALA A 79 12.32 -11.42 -22.65
C ALA A 79 13.71 -10.80 -22.50
N VAL A 80 14.43 -11.21 -21.46
CA VAL A 80 15.87 -10.95 -21.33
C VAL A 80 16.57 -12.04 -22.12
N GLY A 81 17.10 -11.64 -23.28
CA GLY A 81 18.02 -12.44 -24.09
C GLY A 81 19.47 -12.17 -23.73
#